data_AF-A0A934X9K5-F1
#
_entry.id   AF-A0A934X9K5-F1
#
_cell.length_a   1.000
_cell.length_b   1.000
_cell.length_c   1.000
_cell.angle_alpha   90.00
_cell.angle_beta   90.00
_cell.angle_gamma   90.00
#
_symmetry.space_group_name_H-M   'P 1'
#
loop_
_entity.id
_entity.type
_entity.pdbx_description
1 polymer ?
#
loop_
_entity_poly.entity_id
_entity_poly.type
_entity_poly.pdbx_seq_one_letter_code
_entity_poly.pdbx_strand_id
1 'polypeptide(L)'
;MLLSLKGTTPPAILALADGTVYIGNSIGAAGSTVGEVVFNTSMTGYQEILTDPSYCQQIVTLTYPHIGNYGTNPEDIESDKVHAAGLIIRDLPLVASNFRSTATLSEYLVQAGTVAIANIDTRQLTRQLRTQGAQNGCILALAAGEMVTTELVEQAIAAAKAAPSMSGLDLARVVSAQKAALWTESEWTLANADGKPGYGQQTAPRFHVVAYDFGVKNNILRMLAQRGCKVTVVPAQTSAADALKHQPDGIFLSNGPGDPEPCDYAIKATAELIETGIPMFGICLGHQIMALASGAKTFKMKFGHHGANHPVKDLDTGRVSITSQNHGFAVDEKSLPANLRATHISLFDQTLQGFERIDKPAFCFQGHPEASPGPHDIGYLFDRFIRSMESRGREGRMSFYGVTDLWTYVIGAFGIILLPGPNSLFVLSVASTRGVKSGYQGACGVFVGDTILLGLTALGAASLLRTNPALFMVVKYAGAAYLTWVGVNLIVAGIRKWNSSDAPEQPVTETPANLAHPFKRALVISLLNPKAILFLLSFFVQFIDPTYDRPAIPFLILSAIVMTFSALYLSALIFAGARLAQIFRARKRLTSSLSSAVGGLFLWFGVKLATASLN
;
A
#
# COMPACT_ATOMS: atom_id res chain seq x y z
N MET A 1 39.66 16.49 26.86
CA MET A 1 40.56 17.05 25.82
C MET A 1 39.96 16.71 24.46
N LEU A 2 39.71 17.71 23.60
CA LEU A 2 39.36 17.50 22.19
C LEU A 2 40.52 16.77 21.49
N LEU A 3 40.26 15.97 20.45
CA LEU A 3 41.32 15.26 19.69
C LEU A 3 42.35 16.22 19.07
N SER A 4 41.94 17.48 18.77
CA SER A 4 42.84 18.58 18.39
C SER A 4 43.94 18.86 19.42
N LEU A 5 43.69 18.58 20.70
CA LEU A 5 44.66 18.82 21.78
C LEU A 5 45.72 17.71 21.91
N LYS A 6 45.57 16.59 21.17
CA LYS A 6 46.62 15.57 21.10
C LYS A 6 47.74 15.93 20.11
N GLY A 7 47.53 16.90 19.21
CA GLY A 7 48.57 17.42 18.31
C GLY A 7 49.06 16.46 17.22
N THR A 8 48.37 15.33 16.99
CA THR A 8 48.80 14.28 16.05
C THR A 8 48.00 14.23 14.74
N THR A 9 47.01 15.11 14.55
CA THR A 9 46.18 15.13 13.34
C THR A 9 46.71 16.19 12.35
N PRO A 10 46.95 15.84 11.07
CA PRO A 10 47.37 16.81 10.06
C PRO A 10 46.39 17.98 9.94
N PRO A 11 46.83 19.17 9.52
CA PRO A 11 45.93 20.28 9.24
C PRO A 11 44.97 19.97 8.07
N ALA A 12 43.85 20.68 8.01
CA ALA A 12 42.98 20.71 6.85
C ALA A 12 42.41 22.11 6.64
N ILE A 13 42.13 22.45 5.38
CA ILE A 13 41.57 23.73 4.95
C ILE A 13 40.18 23.44 4.37
N LEU A 14 39.17 24.18 4.82
CA LEU A 14 37.91 24.33 4.11
C LEU A 14 37.86 25.74 3.52
N ALA A 15 37.74 25.85 2.20
CA ALA A 15 37.52 27.11 1.51
C ALA A 15 36.14 27.13 0.85
N LEU A 16 35.42 28.24 0.95
CA LEU A 16 34.17 28.47 0.24
C LEU A 16 34.40 29.33 -1.01
N ALA A 17 33.48 29.26 -1.98
CA ALA A 17 33.55 30.02 -3.21
C ALA A 17 33.57 31.56 -2.99
N ASP A 18 32.98 32.04 -1.89
CA ASP A 18 33.04 33.45 -1.49
C ASP A 18 34.41 33.91 -0.91
N GLY A 19 35.35 32.97 -0.75
CA GLY A 19 36.69 33.23 -0.20
C GLY A 19 36.80 33.04 1.31
N THR A 20 35.73 32.64 2.01
CA THR A 20 35.80 32.29 3.43
C THR A 20 36.63 31.03 3.62
N VAL A 21 37.51 31.05 4.63
CA VAL A 21 38.43 29.94 4.93
C VAL A 21 38.32 29.53 6.39
N TYR A 22 38.26 28.22 6.62
CA TYR A 22 38.35 27.60 7.93
C TYR A 22 39.57 26.67 7.98
N ILE A 23 40.36 26.78 9.03
CA ILE A 23 41.49 25.89 9.30
C ILE A 23 41.09 24.95 10.42
N GLY A 24 41.23 23.65 10.17
CA GLY A 24 40.88 22.59 11.11
C GLY A 24 41.88 21.45 11.03
N ASN A 25 41.42 20.26 11.37
CA ASN A 25 42.22 19.04 11.35
C ASN A 25 41.64 18.03 10.39
N SER A 26 42.50 17.35 9.63
CA SER A 26 42.13 16.20 8.84
C SER A 26 41.73 15.04 9.75
N ILE A 27 40.58 14.43 9.44
CA ILE A 27 40.06 13.24 10.13
C ILE A 27 39.71 12.09 9.16
N GLY A 28 39.98 12.27 7.87
CA GLY A 28 39.72 11.29 6.82
C GLY A 28 40.95 11.08 5.93
N ALA A 29 40.74 10.74 4.67
CA ALA A 29 41.81 10.62 3.69
C ALA A 29 42.49 11.97 3.42
N ALA A 30 43.81 11.94 3.20
CA ALA A 30 44.55 13.09 2.68
C ALA A 30 44.20 13.34 1.19
N GLY A 31 44.29 14.58 0.75
CA GLY A 31 43.95 14.99 -0.61
C GLY A 31 42.98 16.17 -0.62
N SER A 32 42.23 16.32 -1.72
CA SER A 32 41.25 17.39 -1.85
C SER A 32 39.95 16.90 -2.47
N THR A 33 38.85 17.54 -2.12
CA THR A 33 37.52 17.29 -2.66
C THR A 33 36.77 18.60 -2.84
N VAL A 34 35.87 18.64 -3.81
CA VAL A 34 35.02 19.80 -4.10
C VAL A 34 33.55 19.38 -4.17
N GLY A 35 32.66 20.31 -3.82
CA GLY A 35 31.22 20.08 -3.91
C GLY A 35 30.41 21.21 -3.32
N GLU A 36 29.08 21.12 -3.46
CA GLU A 36 28.16 22.06 -2.81
C GLU A 36 28.17 21.80 -1.30
N VAL A 37 28.51 22.81 -0.50
CA VAL A 37 28.51 22.71 0.96
C VAL A 37 27.10 22.87 1.49
N VAL A 38 26.61 21.84 2.15
CA VAL A 38 25.30 21.79 2.80
C VAL A 38 25.47 21.57 4.30
N PHE A 39 24.43 21.87 5.09
CA PHE A 39 24.40 21.54 6.51
C PHE A 39 23.21 20.64 6.82
N ASN A 40 23.41 19.60 7.62
CA ASN A 40 22.35 18.71 8.09
C ASN A 40 22.21 18.78 9.62
N THR A 41 20.97 18.91 10.10
CA THR A 41 20.65 19.15 11.53
C THR A 41 20.47 17.88 12.37
N SER A 42 20.57 16.70 11.78
CA SER A 42 20.44 15.42 12.48
C SER A 42 21.51 15.27 13.57
N MET A 43 21.09 14.87 14.77
CA MET A 43 21.99 14.66 15.91
C MET A 43 22.53 13.23 15.97
N THR A 44 21.92 12.31 15.23
CA THR A 44 22.29 10.90 15.08
C THR A 44 22.16 10.51 13.62
N GLY A 45 22.80 9.42 13.22
CA GLY A 45 22.69 8.89 11.87
C GLY A 45 23.76 9.38 10.89
N TYR A 46 24.96 9.71 11.37
CA TYR A 46 26.00 10.30 10.51
C TYR A 46 26.50 9.31 9.46
N GLN A 47 26.47 7.99 9.71
CA GLN A 47 26.96 7.00 8.75
C GLN A 47 25.95 6.80 7.62
N GLU A 48 24.67 6.74 7.98
CA GLU A 48 23.54 6.67 7.07
C GLU A 48 23.50 7.92 6.18
N ILE A 49 23.77 9.11 6.73
CA ILE A 49 23.92 10.36 5.97
C ILE A 49 25.10 10.27 4.99
N LEU A 50 26.28 9.82 5.42
CA LEU A 50 27.46 9.73 4.55
C LEU A 50 27.27 8.78 3.37
N THR A 51 26.49 7.71 3.59
CA THR A 51 26.20 6.68 2.59
C THR A 51 24.90 6.90 1.82
N ASP A 52 24.19 8.00 2.03
CA ASP A 52 23.03 8.37 1.22
C ASP A 52 23.50 8.90 -0.16
N PRO A 53 23.11 8.26 -1.29
CA PRO A 53 23.51 8.68 -2.62
C PRO A 53 23.13 10.11 -2.99
N SER A 54 22.13 10.68 -2.31
CA SER A 54 21.64 12.05 -2.56
C SER A 54 22.67 13.12 -2.22
N TYR A 55 23.71 12.80 -1.42
CA TYR A 55 24.84 13.70 -1.13
C TYR A 55 25.98 13.63 -2.16
N CYS A 56 25.80 12.95 -3.29
CA CYS A 56 26.80 12.94 -4.35
C CYS A 56 27.18 14.38 -4.77
N GLN A 57 28.49 14.66 -4.80
CA GLN A 57 29.04 16.01 -5.05
C GLN A 57 28.63 17.09 -4.02
N GLN A 58 28.22 16.68 -2.82
CA GLN A 58 27.96 17.59 -1.70
C GLN A 58 28.93 17.34 -0.55
N ILE A 59 29.37 18.41 0.08
CA ILE A 59 30.21 18.38 1.28
C ILE A 59 29.30 18.61 2.48
N VAL A 60 29.17 17.60 3.36
CA VAL A 60 28.17 17.58 4.42
C VAL A 60 28.72 18.21 5.69
N THR A 61 28.11 19.30 6.15
CA THR A 61 28.34 19.89 7.47
C THR A 61 27.34 19.36 8.47
N LEU A 62 27.79 18.68 9.52
CA LEU A 62 26.90 18.23 10.59
C LEU A 62 26.85 19.27 11.71
N THR A 63 25.64 19.69 12.09
CA THR A 63 25.48 20.75 13.08
C THR A 63 25.66 20.24 14.52
N TYR A 64 25.38 18.97 14.78
CA TYR A 64 25.61 18.38 16.10
C TYR A 64 27.12 18.27 16.33
N PRO A 65 27.65 18.75 17.48
CA PRO A 65 29.08 18.99 17.58
C PRO A 65 29.94 17.73 17.64
N HIS A 66 29.46 16.66 18.27
CA HIS A 66 30.22 15.42 18.45
C HIS A 66 29.75 14.36 17.44
N ILE A 67 30.58 14.09 16.43
CA ILE A 67 30.27 13.15 15.35
C ILE A 67 31.28 12.00 15.39
N GLY A 68 30.80 10.76 15.45
CA GLY A 68 31.64 9.56 15.61
C GLY A 68 31.45 8.82 16.94
N ASN A 69 30.53 9.29 17.80
CA ASN A 69 30.37 8.80 19.18
C ASN A 69 30.08 7.30 19.27
N TYR A 70 29.38 6.75 18.28
CA TYR A 70 29.01 5.34 18.24
C TYR A 70 29.80 4.53 17.20
N GLY A 71 30.90 5.10 16.68
CA GLY A 71 31.72 4.47 15.64
C GLY A 71 30.93 4.24 14.35
N THR A 72 31.29 3.20 13.61
CA THR A 72 30.60 2.76 12.39
C THR A 72 30.42 1.25 12.40
N ASN A 73 29.49 0.76 11.60
CA ASN A 73 29.27 -0.68 11.41
C ASN A 73 28.75 -0.98 9.99
N PRO A 74 28.86 -2.23 9.50
CA PRO A 74 28.42 -2.57 8.13
C PRO A 74 26.91 -2.52 7.91
N GLU A 75 26.10 -2.45 8.97
CA GLU A 75 24.65 -2.48 8.86
C GLU A 75 24.09 -1.07 8.62
N ASP A 76 24.64 -0.02 9.23
CA ASP A 76 24.16 1.38 9.12
C ASP A 76 24.58 2.06 7.80
N ILE A 77 24.59 1.31 6.69
CA ILE A 77 24.87 1.82 5.34
C ILE A 77 23.58 1.87 4.51
N GLU A 78 23.39 3.00 3.82
CA GLU A 78 22.26 3.22 2.91
C GLU A 78 22.61 3.00 1.43
N SER A 79 23.89 2.73 1.13
CA SER A 79 24.36 2.31 -0.19
C SER A 79 25.70 1.57 -0.07
N ASP A 80 26.32 1.20 -1.19
CA ASP A 80 27.56 0.42 -1.26
C ASP A 80 28.83 1.20 -0.90
N LYS A 81 28.75 2.54 -0.77
CA LYS A 81 29.89 3.40 -0.45
C LYS A 81 29.48 4.70 0.25
N VAL A 82 30.47 5.50 0.64
CA VAL A 82 30.27 6.90 1.03
C VAL A 82 30.04 7.73 -0.25
N HIS A 83 28.88 8.38 -0.34
CA HIS A 83 28.52 9.23 -1.48
C HIS A 83 28.76 10.72 -1.23
N ALA A 84 28.74 11.15 0.03
CA ALA A 84 29.16 12.50 0.40
C ALA A 84 30.57 12.78 -0.13
N ALA A 85 30.75 13.90 -0.82
CA ALA A 85 32.05 14.29 -1.38
C ALA A 85 33.08 14.59 -0.28
N GLY A 86 32.61 15.03 0.88
CA GLY A 86 33.42 15.23 2.08
C GLY A 86 32.57 15.51 3.32
N LEU A 87 33.23 15.52 4.48
CA LEU A 87 32.58 15.71 5.78
C LEU A 87 33.21 16.88 6.55
N ILE A 88 32.36 17.72 7.16
CA ILE A 88 32.73 18.85 7.99
C ILE A 88 32.07 18.70 9.37
N ILE A 89 32.87 18.66 10.43
CA ILE A 89 32.37 18.53 11.81
C ILE A 89 33.05 19.49 12.79
N ARG A 90 32.43 19.68 13.95
CA ARG A 90 33.02 20.47 15.03
C ARG A 90 34.04 19.67 15.83
N ASP A 91 33.70 18.47 16.27
CA ASP A 91 34.56 17.64 17.11
C ASP A 91 34.43 16.15 16.76
N LEU A 92 35.59 15.50 16.64
CA LEU A 92 35.69 14.05 16.56
C LEU A 92 35.94 13.51 17.97
N PRO A 93 35.09 12.63 18.52
CA PRO A 93 35.27 12.06 19.85
C PRO A 93 36.54 11.24 19.98
N LEU A 94 37.13 11.24 21.19
CA LEU A 94 38.34 10.46 21.50
C LEU A 94 38.14 8.94 21.33
N VAL A 95 36.93 8.45 21.59
CA VAL A 95 36.57 7.03 21.63
C VAL A 95 35.19 6.86 21.02
N ALA A 96 35.04 5.86 20.16
CA ALA A 96 33.74 5.32 19.76
C ALA A 96 33.25 4.34 20.82
N SER A 97 32.02 4.50 21.32
CA SER A 97 31.46 3.67 22.39
C SER A 97 30.03 3.26 22.09
N ASN A 98 29.88 2.15 21.38
CA ASN A 98 28.60 1.51 21.11
C ASN A 98 28.83 0.02 20.87
N PHE A 99 27.93 -0.85 21.33
CA PHE A 99 28.06 -2.30 21.18
C PHE A 99 28.05 -2.77 19.70
N ARG A 100 27.48 -1.97 18.79
CA ARG A 100 27.47 -2.24 17.34
C ARG A 100 28.73 -1.77 16.63
N SER A 101 29.56 -0.93 17.26
CA SER A 101 30.73 -0.33 16.64
C SER A 101 31.75 -1.40 16.22
N THR A 102 32.16 -1.39 14.96
CA THR A 102 33.24 -2.25 14.43
C THR A 102 34.49 -1.46 14.03
N ALA A 103 34.36 -0.15 13.80
CA ALA A 103 35.46 0.76 13.50
C ALA A 103 35.15 2.18 14.01
N THR A 104 36.17 3.02 14.15
CA THR A 104 35.98 4.46 14.39
C THR A 104 35.59 5.19 13.10
N LEU A 105 34.97 6.36 13.23
CA LEU A 105 34.62 7.17 12.06
C LEU A 105 35.84 7.58 11.23
N SER A 106 36.98 7.87 11.86
CA SER A 106 38.20 8.25 11.12
C SER A 106 38.76 7.10 10.29
N GLU A 107 38.83 5.89 10.87
CA GLU A 107 39.23 4.69 10.14
C GLU A 107 38.30 4.42 8.95
N TYR A 108 36.98 4.55 9.16
CA TYR A 108 35.98 4.39 8.11
C TYR A 108 36.16 5.38 6.96
N LEU A 109 36.38 6.67 7.26
CA LEU A 109 36.60 7.72 6.26
C LEU A 109 37.89 7.51 5.48
N VAL A 110 38.99 7.12 6.16
CA VAL A 110 40.26 6.80 5.51
C VAL A 110 40.11 5.59 4.59
N GLN A 111 39.46 4.51 5.06
CA GLN A 111 39.22 3.31 4.26
C GLN A 111 38.35 3.61 3.02
N ALA A 112 37.36 4.49 3.15
CA ALA A 112 36.50 4.92 2.06
C ALA A 112 37.16 5.96 1.12
N GLY A 113 38.37 6.45 1.43
CA GLY A 113 39.02 7.52 0.67
C GLY A 113 38.32 8.88 0.78
N THR A 114 37.50 9.09 1.82
CA THR A 114 36.70 10.31 2.00
C THR A 114 37.50 11.39 2.73
N VAL A 115 37.59 12.57 2.13
CA VAL A 115 38.24 13.74 2.72
C VAL A 115 37.33 14.40 3.75
N ALA A 116 37.85 14.69 4.94
CA ALA A 116 37.05 15.22 6.03
C ALA A 116 37.83 16.14 6.97
N ILE A 117 37.17 17.17 7.49
CA ILE A 117 37.72 18.20 8.36
C ILE A 117 36.93 18.30 9.68
N ALA A 118 37.66 18.39 10.79
CA ALA A 118 37.11 18.64 12.12
C ALA A 118 37.68 19.95 12.72
N ASN A 119 37.18 20.34 13.90
CA ASN A 119 37.65 21.49 14.68
C ASN A 119 37.41 22.86 14.03
N ILE A 120 36.35 22.99 13.23
CA ILE A 120 35.89 24.29 12.74
C ILE A 120 34.57 24.70 13.40
N ASP A 121 34.25 26.00 13.37
CA ASP A 121 32.97 26.52 13.85
C ASP A 121 31.84 26.19 12.86
N THR A 122 31.29 24.97 12.98
CA THR A 122 30.17 24.52 12.15
C THR A 122 28.90 25.35 12.36
N ARG A 123 28.75 26.06 13.49
CA ARG A 123 27.63 26.97 13.72
C ARG A 123 27.79 28.25 12.90
N GLN A 124 28.99 28.82 12.82
CA GLN A 124 29.29 29.94 11.94
C GLN A 124 29.02 29.57 10.49
N LEU A 125 29.56 28.43 10.02
CA LEU A 125 29.35 27.93 8.66
C LEU A 125 27.85 27.73 8.36
N THR A 126 27.11 27.08 9.26
CA THR A 126 25.65 26.88 9.11
C THR A 126 24.90 28.22 8.98
N ARG A 127 25.26 29.22 9.80
CA ARG A 127 24.63 30.55 9.71
C ARG A 127 24.96 31.25 8.39
N GLN A 128 26.18 31.08 7.88
CA GLN A 128 26.60 31.62 6.59
C GLN A 128 25.78 31.00 5.46
N LEU A 129 25.74 29.66 5.37
CA LEU A 129 24.97 28.93 4.34
C LEU A 129 23.47 29.25 4.40
N ARG A 130 22.88 29.33 5.59
CA ARG A 130 21.47 29.74 5.75
C ARG A 130 21.22 31.17 5.24
N THR A 131 22.15 32.09 5.49
CA THR A 131 21.98 33.52 5.19
C THR A 131 22.28 33.83 3.73
N GLN A 132 23.32 33.23 3.17
CA GLN A 132 23.83 33.52 1.82
C GLN A 132 23.38 32.48 0.78
N GLY A 133 22.88 31.32 1.21
CA GLY A 133 22.56 30.17 0.36
C GLY A 133 23.66 29.11 0.38
N ALA A 134 23.34 27.93 -0.15
CA ALA A 134 24.34 26.89 -0.40
C ALA A 134 25.40 27.42 -1.37
N GLN A 135 26.64 27.01 -1.16
CA GLN A 135 27.78 27.47 -1.95
C GLN A 135 28.75 26.32 -2.18
N ASN A 136 29.48 26.36 -3.28
CA ASN A 136 30.56 25.42 -3.50
C ASN A 136 31.72 25.64 -2.53
N GLY A 137 32.37 24.56 -2.15
CA GLY A 137 33.52 24.56 -1.27
C GLY A 137 34.55 23.51 -1.69
N CYS A 138 35.73 23.64 -1.11
CA CYS A 138 36.83 22.70 -1.24
C CYS A 138 37.35 22.35 0.14
N ILE A 139 37.48 21.05 0.44
CA ILE A 139 38.30 20.59 1.55
C ILE A 139 39.65 20.15 0.99
N LEU A 140 40.73 20.67 1.55
CA LEU A 140 42.10 20.23 1.32
C LEU A 140 42.66 19.69 2.64
N ALA A 141 42.80 18.37 2.73
CA ALA A 141 43.36 17.66 3.87
C ALA A 141 44.83 17.35 3.62
N LEU A 142 45.71 17.89 4.47
CA LEU A 142 47.15 17.78 4.31
C LEU A 142 47.66 16.42 4.80
N ALA A 143 48.82 16.00 4.30
CA ALA A 143 49.51 14.82 4.80
C ALA A 143 50.19 15.11 6.16
N ALA A 144 50.55 14.05 6.89
CA ALA A 144 51.25 14.19 8.16
C ALA A 144 52.61 14.89 7.96
N GLY A 145 52.86 15.94 8.75
CA GLY A 145 54.08 16.75 8.67
C GLY A 145 54.00 17.95 7.73
N GLU A 146 52.94 18.08 6.93
CA GLU A 146 52.70 19.27 6.11
C GLU A 146 52.03 20.39 6.93
N MET A 147 52.28 21.63 6.53
CA MET A 147 51.79 22.84 7.17
C MET A 147 50.90 23.64 6.21
N VAL A 148 49.93 24.36 6.75
CA VAL A 148 49.11 25.28 5.96
C VAL A 148 49.99 26.42 5.45
N THR A 149 49.95 26.66 4.14
CA THR A 149 50.59 27.81 3.49
C THR A 149 49.57 28.66 2.76
N THR A 150 49.93 29.90 2.43
CA THR A 150 49.07 30.82 1.67
C THR A 150 48.69 30.25 0.31
N GLU A 151 49.63 29.57 -0.36
CA GLU A 151 49.44 28.98 -1.68
C GLU A 151 48.39 27.85 -1.63
N LEU A 152 48.40 27.02 -0.58
CA LEU A 152 47.40 25.97 -0.38
C LEU A 152 46.00 26.54 -0.11
N VAL A 153 45.92 27.67 0.62
CA VAL A 153 44.66 28.38 0.85
C VAL A 153 44.10 28.94 -0.46
N GLU A 154 44.95 29.60 -1.27
CA GLU A 154 44.56 30.13 -2.57
C GLU A 154 44.14 29.01 -3.53
N GLN A 155 44.83 27.88 -3.52
CA GLN A 155 44.47 26.69 -4.30
C GLN A 155 43.09 26.15 -3.88
N ALA A 156 42.81 26.06 -2.58
CA ALA A 156 41.51 25.60 -2.10
C ALA A 156 40.37 26.56 -2.51
N ILE A 157 40.59 27.87 -2.42
CA ILE A 157 39.62 28.89 -2.88
C ILE A 157 39.39 28.78 -4.39
N ALA A 158 40.45 28.63 -5.18
CA ALA A 158 40.35 28.48 -6.63
C ALA A 158 39.56 27.21 -7.01
N ALA A 159 39.82 26.10 -6.34
CA ALA A 159 39.08 24.85 -6.53
C ALA A 159 37.60 24.99 -6.15
N ALA A 160 37.28 25.67 -5.04
CA ALA A 160 35.90 25.93 -4.62
C ALA A 160 35.13 26.77 -5.66
N LYS A 161 35.78 27.78 -6.25
CA LYS A 161 35.19 28.63 -7.30
C LYS A 161 35.00 27.90 -8.62
N ALA A 162 35.90 26.98 -8.96
CA ALA A 162 35.86 26.22 -10.21
C ALA A 162 34.90 25.03 -10.17
N ALA A 163 34.44 24.60 -8.98
CA ALA A 163 33.50 23.51 -8.84
C ALA A 163 32.18 23.81 -9.58
N PRO A 164 31.59 22.81 -10.27
CA PRO A 164 30.36 23.01 -11.02
C PRO A 164 29.18 23.36 -10.10
N SER A 165 28.22 24.12 -10.61
CA SER A 165 26.97 24.37 -9.88
C SER A 165 26.13 23.10 -9.82
N MET A 166 25.43 22.86 -8.71
CA MET A 166 24.50 21.73 -8.58
C MET A 166 23.33 21.81 -9.58
N SER A 167 22.90 23.02 -9.95
CA SER A 167 21.85 23.23 -10.96
C SER A 167 22.32 22.77 -12.34
N GLY A 168 21.51 21.96 -13.01
CA GLY A 168 21.80 21.37 -14.30
C GLY A 168 22.67 20.10 -14.27
N LEU A 169 23.07 19.59 -13.10
CA LEU A 169 23.79 18.32 -12.99
C LEU A 169 22.83 17.13 -12.83
N ASP A 170 22.75 16.30 -13.86
CA ASP A 170 22.18 14.95 -13.74
C ASP A 170 23.21 14.02 -13.07
N LEU A 171 23.10 13.95 -11.74
CA LEU A 171 23.88 13.05 -10.89
C LEU A 171 23.17 11.71 -10.67
N ALA A 172 21.88 11.60 -10.97
CA ALA A 172 21.11 10.36 -10.86
C ALA A 172 21.73 9.24 -11.72
N ARG A 173 22.10 9.55 -12.97
CA ARG A 173 22.82 8.58 -13.84
C ARG A 173 24.22 8.20 -13.33
N VAL A 174 24.85 9.07 -12.52
CA VAL A 174 26.21 8.85 -12.01
C VAL A 174 26.20 7.83 -10.87
N VAL A 175 25.16 7.87 -10.03
CA VAL A 175 25.03 6.96 -8.87
C VAL A 175 24.18 5.72 -9.14
N SER A 176 23.40 5.72 -10.22
CA SER A 176 22.55 4.58 -10.61
C SER A 176 23.32 3.28 -10.77
N ALA A 177 22.69 2.17 -10.39
CA ALA A 177 23.09 0.83 -10.74
C ALA A 177 23.30 0.68 -12.26
N GLN A 178 24.27 -0.15 -12.63
CA GLN A 178 24.63 -0.41 -14.03
C GLN A 178 23.77 -1.51 -14.67
N LYS A 179 23.16 -2.38 -13.85
CA LYS A 179 22.33 -3.50 -14.29
C LYS A 179 21.17 -3.67 -13.33
N ALA A 180 20.08 -4.23 -13.84
CA ALA A 180 18.95 -4.57 -12.98
C ALA A 180 19.34 -5.65 -11.96
N ALA A 181 18.87 -5.52 -10.74
CA ALA A 181 19.14 -6.44 -9.64
C ALA A 181 17.86 -6.75 -8.86
N LEU A 182 17.82 -7.93 -8.26
CA LEU A 182 16.74 -8.31 -7.35
C LEU A 182 17.12 -7.95 -5.92
N TRP A 183 16.21 -7.31 -5.20
CA TRP A 183 16.35 -7.06 -3.77
C TRP A 183 15.36 -7.91 -2.96
N THR A 184 15.87 -8.57 -1.92
CA THR A 184 15.06 -9.39 -0.99
C THR A 184 15.31 -9.12 0.48
N GLU A 185 16.31 -8.31 0.85
CA GLU A 185 16.59 -7.97 2.25
C GLU A 185 15.47 -7.08 2.82
N SER A 186 14.99 -7.36 4.04
CA SER A 186 13.95 -6.56 4.73
C SER A 186 14.53 -5.76 5.89
N GLU A 187 13.69 -5.02 6.61
CA GLU A 187 14.13 -4.08 7.68
C GLU A 187 14.96 -4.76 8.78
N TRP A 188 15.91 -4.01 9.34
CA TRP A 188 16.74 -4.46 10.47
C TRP A 188 15.92 -4.51 11.76
N THR A 189 16.17 -5.50 12.61
CA THR A 189 15.63 -5.51 13.97
C THR A 189 16.72 -5.83 14.98
N LEU A 190 16.59 -5.29 16.20
CA LEU A 190 17.51 -5.56 17.31
C LEU A 190 17.40 -7.02 17.79
N ALA A 191 16.22 -7.62 17.65
CA ALA A 191 15.94 -8.99 18.03
C ALA A 191 15.00 -9.62 16.99
N ASN A 192 15.59 -10.38 16.08
CA ASN A 192 14.85 -11.23 15.15
C ASN A 192 14.23 -12.43 15.88
N ALA A 193 13.49 -13.28 15.17
CA ALA A 193 12.86 -14.47 15.73
C ALA A 193 13.84 -15.46 16.38
N ASP A 194 15.12 -15.44 15.97
CA ASP A 194 16.21 -16.22 16.56
C ASP A 194 16.92 -15.49 17.73
N GLY A 195 16.41 -14.32 18.13
CA GLY A 195 16.94 -13.49 19.21
C GLY A 195 18.17 -12.67 18.84
N LYS A 196 18.61 -12.66 17.58
CA LYS A 196 19.82 -11.94 17.14
C LYS A 196 19.48 -10.66 16.37
N PRO A 197 20.31 -9.61 16.45
CA PRO A 197 20.16 -8.44 15.61
C PRO A 197 20.49 -8.78 14.15
N GLY A 198 19.86 -8.07 13.22
CA GLY A 198 20.16 -8.19 11.80
C GLY A 198 18.98 -7.88 10.89
N TYR A 199 19.25 -7.88 9.59
CA TYR A 199 18.25 -7.75 8.54
C TYR A 199 17.46 -9.04 8.32
N GLY A 200 16.18 -8.90 7.95
CA GLY A 200 15.36 -10.01 7.51
C GLY A 200 15.47 -10.30 6.01
N GLN A 201 14.71 -11.28 5.53
CA GLN A 201 14.65 -11.62 4.11
C GLN A 201 13.21 -11.94 3.67
N GLN A 202 12.82 -11.37 2.53
CA GLN A 202 11.56 -11.63 1.86
C GLN A 202 11.63 -12.94 1.07
N THR A 203 10.81 -13.92 1.46
CA THR A 203 10.81 -15.28 0.88
C THR A 203 9.50 -15.66 0.19
N ALA A 204 8.40 -14.94 0.45
CA ALA A 204 7.07 -15.20 -0.09
C ALA A 204 6.40 -13.91 -0.57
N PRO A 205 6.94 -13.27 -1.64
CA PRO A 205 6.44 -11.99 -2.10
C PRO A 205 5.00 -12.08 -2.64
N ARG A 206 4.19 -11.09 -2.28
CA ARG A 206 2.80 -10.92 -2.73
C ARG A 206 2.68 -9.98 -3.93
N PHE A 207 3.63 -9.06 -4.08
CA PHE A 207 3.66 -8.05 -5.13
C PHE A 207 5.03 -8.00 -5.80
N HIS A 208 5.07 -7.58 -7.06
CA HIS A 208 6.30 -7.25 -7.77
C HIS A 208 6.38 -5.74 -8.02
N VAL A 209 7.36 -5.09 -7.39
CA VAL A 209 7.65 -3.67 -7.59
C VAL A 209 8.88 -3.52 -8.47
N VAL A 210 8.79 -2.67 -9.50
CA VAL A 210 9.97 -2.18 -10.23
C VAL A 210 10.37 -0.84 -9.64
N ALA A 211 11.58 -0.76 -9.08
CA ALA A 211 12.14 0.44 -8.47
C ALA A 211 13.20 1.05 -9.40
N TYR A 212 12.97 2.27 -9.87
CA TYR A 212 13.98 3.05 -10.58
C TYR A 212 15.04 3.51 -9.59
N ASP A 213 16.29 3.16 -9.88
CA ASP A 213 17.45 3.58 -9.10
C ASP A 213 18.00 4.90 -9.63
N PHE A 214 17.59 5.99 -9.00
CA PHE A 214 18.18 7.31 -9.20
C PHE A 214 19.28 7.63 -8.18
N GLY A 215 19.75 6.64 -7.42
CA GLY A 215 20.50 6.81 -6.17
C GLY A 215 19.70 6.28 -4.98
N VAL A 216 19.09 5.10 -5.13
CA VAL A 216 18.17 4.54 -4.14
C VAL A 216 18.88 4.22 -2.83
N LYS A 217 18.27 4.62 -1.73
CA LYS A 217 18.66 4.18 -0.40
C LYS A 217 18.20 2.75 -0.12
N ASN A 218 19.07 1.95 0.48
CA ASN A 218 18.76 0.56 0.84
C ASN A 218 17.50 0.46 1.72
N ASN A 219 17.27 1.40 2.66
CA ASN A 219 16.11 1.28 3.54
C ASN A 219 14.76 1.42 2.83
N ILE A 220 14.70 2.12 1.69
CA ILE A 220 13.50 2.13 0.84
C ILE A 220 13.19 0.71 0.36
N LEU A 221 14.21 0.01 -0.15
CA LEU A 221 14.08 -1.34 -0.69
C LEU A 221 13.71 -2.33 0.43
N ARG A 222 14.33 -2.17 1.61
CA ARG A 222 14.01 -2.95 2.82
C ARG A 222 12.57 -2.78 3.26
N MET A 223 12.04 -1.55 3.28
CA MET A 223 10.65 -1.28 3.66
C MET A 223 9.62 -1.83 2.67
N LEU A 224 9.94 -1.81 1.36
CA LEU A 224 9.12 -2.47 0.34
C LEU A 224 9.14 -4.00 0.52
N ALA A 225 10.32 -4.59 0.72
CA ALA A 225 10.49 -6.02 0.94
C ALA A 225 9.77 -6.50 2.21
N GLN A 226 9.88 -5.74 3.32
CA GLN A 226 9.18 -6.00 4.58
C GLN A 226 7.66 -6.07 4.40
N ARG A 227 7.14 -5.32 3.43
CA ARG A 227 5.71 -5.25 3.11
C ARG A 227 5.25 -6.26 2.06
N GLY A 228 6.08 -7.25 1.75
CA GLY A 228 5.71 -8.35 0.86
C GLY A 228 6.04 -8.10 -0.61
N CYS A 229 6.89 -7.12 -0.94
CA CYS A 229 7.28 -6.86 -2.32
C CYS A 229 8.52 -7.67 -2.71
N LYS A 230 8.49 -8.31 -3.87
CA LYS A 230 9.68 -8.62 -4.66
C LYS A 230 10.08 -7.33 -5.38
N VAL A 231 11.30 -6.83 -5.15
CA VAL A 231 11.73 -5.56 -5.76
C VAL A 231 12.77 -5.83 -6.83
N THR A 232 12.48 -5.42 -8.07
CA THR A 232 13.46 -5.37 -9.15
C THR A 232 13.95 -3.92 -9.27
N VAL A 233 15.18 -3.71 -8.86
CA VAL A 233 15.88 -2.42 -8.99
C VAL A 233 16.38 -2.33 -10.42
N VAL A 234 16.03 -1.25 -11.12
CA VAL A 234 16.43 -1.01 -12.52
C VAL A 234 17.25 0.28 -12.63
N PRO A 235 18.25 0.35 -13.54
CA PRO A 235 19.00 1.58 -13.76
C PRO A 235 18.11 2.80 -14.04
N ALA A 236 18.56 4.00 -13.67
CA ALA A 236 17.88 5.27 -13.91
C ALA A 236 17.36 5.43 -15.35
N GLN A 237 18.16 5.01 -16.33
CA GLN A 237 17.89 5.18 -17.76
C GLN A 237 17.00 4.10 -18.38
N THR A 238 16.42 3.21 -17.56
CA THR A 238 15.53 2.13 -18.01
C THR A 238 14.30 2.70 -18.70
N SER A 239 14.01 2.27 -19.94
CA SER A 239 12.82 2.72 -20.66
C SER A 239 11.54 2.23 -19.98
N ALA A 240 10.42 2.95 -20.15
CA ALA A 240 9.12 2.50 -19.65
C ALA A 240 8.74 1.11 -20.20
N ALA A 241 9.00 0.88 -21.50
CA ALA A 241 8.77 -0.41 -22.14
C ALA A 241 9.57 -1.55 -21.48
N ASP A 242 10.84 -1.32 -21.11
CA ASP A 242 11.65 -2.32 -20.44
C ASP A 242 11.20 -2.56 -18.99
N ALA A 243 10.84 -1.51 -18.26
CA ALA A 243 10.25 -1.64 -16.92
C ALA A 243 8.96 -2.49 -16.95
N LEU A 244 8.10 -2.30 -17.96
CA LEU A 244 6.86 -3.05 -18.14
C LEU A 244 7.06 -4.53 -18.48
N LYS A 245 8.20 -4.92 -19.07
CA LYS A 245 8.52 -6.35 -19.33
C LYS A 245 8.59 -7.17 -18.05
N HIS A 246 8.86 -6.53 -16.91
CA HIS A 246 8.86 -7.19 -15.60
C HIS A 246 7.46 -7.48 -15.06
N GLN A 247 6.39 -7.00 -15.71
CA GLN A 247 5.00 -7.14 -15.27
C GLN A 247 4.76 -6.64 -13.82
N PRO A 248 5.14 -5.40 -13.50
CA PRO A 248 5.02 -4.89 -12.13
C PRO A 248 3.57 -4.69 -11.68
N ASP A 249 3.32 -5.03 -10.41
CA ASP A 249 2.12 -4.64 -9.69
C ASP A 249 2.15 -3.15 -9.31
N GLY A 250 3.36 -2.61 -9.08
CA GLY A 250 3.61 -1.20 -8.76
C GLY A 250 4.98 -0.72 -9.23
N ILE A 251 5.10 0.59 -9.45
CA ILE A 251 6.33 1.25 -9.87
C ILE A 251 6.78 2.22 -8.78
N PHE A 252 8.06 2.20 -8.48
CA PHE A 252 8.64 3.05 -7.45
C PHE A 252 9.74 3.94 -8.05
N LEU A 253 9.73 5.23 -7.73
CA LEU A 253 10.73 6.22 -8.16
C LEU A 253 11.54 6.65 -6.93
N SER A 254 12.82 6.28 -6.88
CA SER A 254 13.66 6.52 -5.69
C SER A 254 14.08 7.97 -5.48
N ASN A 255 14.69 8.19 -4.33
CA ASN A 255 15.53 9.37 -4.09
C ASN A 255 16.77 9.36 -5.00
N GLY A 256 17.50 10.47 -5.00
CA GLY A 256 18.75 10.62 -5.73
C GLY A 256 19.35 12.02 -5.65
N PRO A 257 20.59 12.21 -6.11
CA PRO A 257 21.30 13.48 -6.10
C PRO A 257 20.99 14.34 -7.34
N GLY A 258 21.38 15.61 -7.25
CA GLY A 258 21.43 16.51 -8.41
C GLY A 258 20.11 17.22 -8.71
N ASP A 259 20.06 17.79 -9.90
CA ASP A 259 18.90 18.52 -10.44
C ASP A 259 17.94 17.54 -11.14
N PRO A 260 16.62 17.58 -10.87
CA PRO A 260 15.65 16.74 -11.55
C PRO A 260 15.42 17.11 -13.03
N GLU A 261 15.60 18.37 -13.44
CA GLU A 261 15.31 18.84 -14.80
C GLU A 261 16.13 18.14 -15.91
N PRO A 262 17.45 17.90 -15.77
CA PRO A 262 18.23 17.22 -16.80
C PRO A 262 17.96 15.71 -16.92
N CYS A 263 17.14 15.11 -16.04
CA CYS A 263 16.78 13.70 -16.09
C CYS A 263 15.68 13.39 -17.14
N ASP A 264 15.87 13.83 -18.38
CA ASP A 264 14.91 13.77 -19.48
C ASP A 264 14.35 12.35 -19.73
N TYR A 265 15.22 11.34 -19.65
CA TYR A 265 14.88 9.93 -19.77
C TYR A 265 13.91 9.47 -18.69
N ALA A 266 14.10 9.93 -17.44
CA ALA A 266 13.30 9.52 -16.30
C ALA A 266 11.94 10.24 -16.31
N ILE A 267 11.92 11.52 -16.68
CA ILE A 267 10.70 12.31 -16.86
C ILE A 267 9.82 11.66 -17.94
N LYS A 268 10.42 11.34 -19.10
CA LYS A 268 9.71 10.68 -20.20
C LYS A 268 9.17 9.31 -19.80
N ALA A 269 10.01 8.45 -19.23
CA ALA A 269 9.58 7.12 -18.80
C ALA A 269 8.47 7.20 -17.74
N THR A 270 8.58 8.12 -16.79
CA THR A 270 7.56 8.35 -15.76
C THR A 270 6.23 8.78 -16.36
N ALA A 271 6.24 9.71 -17.33
CA ALA A 271 5.03 10.15 -18.02
C ALA A 271 4.33 8.98 -18.74
N GLU A 272 5.08 8.14 -19.45
CA GLU A 272 4.55 6.94 -20.11
C GLU A 272 3.98 5.93 -19.11
N LEU A 273 4.69 5.71 -18.00
CA LEU A 273 4.29 4.75 -16.96
C LEU A 273 3.06 5.19 -16.18
N ILE A 274 2.89 6.49 -15.91
CA ILE A 274 1.67 7.02 -15.26
C ILE A 274 0.42 6.68 -16.10
N GLU A 275 0.52 6.73 -17.43
CA GLU A 275 -0.63 6.47 -18.30
C GLU A 275 -1.15 5.03 -18.22
N THR A 276 -0.29 4.08 -17.85
CA THR A 276 -0.65 2.66 -17.71
C THR A 276 -1.65 2.38 -16.57
N GLY A 277 -1.81 3.30 -15.61
CA GLY A 277 -2.61 3.08 -14.41
C GLY A 277 -1.99 2.09 -13.42
N ILE A 278 -0.73 1.69 -13.60
CA ILE A 278 0.03 0.97 -12.57
C ILE A 278 0.25 1.91 -11.37
N PRO A 279 -0.05 1.50 -10.13
CA PRO A 279 0.21 2.31 -8.97
C PRO A 279 1.66 2.76 -8.90
N MET A 280 1.87 4.05 -8.62
CA MET A 280 3.19 4.66 -8.60
C MET A 280 3.44 5.44 -7.32
N PHE A 281 4.64 5.28 -6.75
CA PHE A 281 5.08 6.01 -5.58
C PHE A 281 6.47 6.62 -5.80
N GLY A 282 6.59 7.93 -5.65
CA GLY A 282 7.87 8.66 -5.76
C GLY A 282 8.36 9.25 -4.43
N ILE A 283 9.66 9.16 -4.15
CA ILE A 283 10.30 9.73 -2.95
C ILE A 283 11.41 10.70 -3.35
N CYS A 284 11.48 11.88 -2.73
CA CYS A 284 12.51 12.90 -2.94
C CYS A 284 12.71 13.26 -4.43
N LEU A 285 13.78 12.78 -5.08
CA LEU A 285 13.99 12.98 -6.51
C LEU A 285 12.83 12.38 -7.34
N GLY A 286 12.31 11.22 -6.95
CA GLY A 286 11.14 10.60 -7.59
C GLY A 286 9.86 11.44 -7.47
N HIS A 287 9.70 12.24 -6.40
CA HIS A 287 8.62 13.23 -6.29
C HIS A 287 8.78 14.34 -7.33
N GLN A 288 10.00 14.84 -7.53
CA GLN A 288 10.30 15.92 -8.47
C GLN A 288 10.17 15.45 -9.92
N ILE A 289 10.66 14.25 -10.24
CA ILE A 289 10.51 13.63 -11.57
C ILE A 289 9.03 13.41 -11.89
N MET A 290 8.23 12.92 -10.93
CA MET A 290 6.78 12.76 -11.11
C MET A 290 6.06 14.09 -11.37
N ALA A 291 6.50 15.18 -10.71
CA ALA A 291 5.97 16.52 -10.91
C ALA A 291 6.26 17.03 -12.32
N LEU A 292 7.53 16.94 -12.76
CA LEU A 292 7.94 17.33 -14.11
C LEU A 292 7.22 16.49 -15.18
N ALA A 293 7.12 15.18 -14.98
CA ALA A 293 6.40 14.27 -15.87
C ALA A 293 4.90 14.58 -15.96
N SER A 294 4.34 15.22 -14.93
CA SER A 294 2.94 15.65 -14.88
C SER A 294 2.73 17.11 -15.32
N GLY A 295 3.80 17.84 -15.69
CA GLY A 295 3.73 19.21 -16.21
C GLY A 295 3.91 20.33 -15.18
N ALA A 296 4.29 20.01 -13.94
CA ALA A 296 4.67 21.02 -12.94
C ALA A 296 6.14 21.47 -13.14
N LYS A 297 6.58 22.44 -12.35
CA LYS A 297 7.94 23.01 -12.38
C LYS A 297 8.69 22.76 -11.07
N THR A 298 10.02 22.73 -11.17
CA THR A 298 10.93 22.64 -10.03
C THR A 298 11.76 23.91 -9.88
N PHE A 299 12.33 24.14 -8.71
CA PHE A 299 13.28 25.22 -8.46
C PHE A 299 14.34 24.82 -7.43
N LYS A 300 15.54 25.39 -7.54
CA LYS A 300 16.60 25.25 -6.53
C LYS A 300 16.25 26.08 -5.30
N MET A 301 16.26 25.44 -4.14
CA MET A 301 16.06 26.12 -2.86
C MET A 301 17.33 26.86 -2.44
N LYS A 302 17.17 27.88 -1.59
CA LYS A 302 18.31 28.68 -1.09
C LYS A 302 19.38 27.82 -0.40
N PHE A 303 18.99 26.92 0.50
CA PHE A 303 19.89 26.01 1.21
C PHE A 303 19.33 24.59 1.40
N GLY A 304 18.13 24.31 0.86
CA GLY A 304 17.47 23.01 0.96
C GLY A 304 16.97 22.63 2.35
N HIS A 305 16.44 21.42 2.47
CA HIS A 305 16.09 20.79 3.73
C HIS A 305 16.96 19.55 3.96
N HIS A 306 17.71 19.58 5.07
CA HIS A 306 18.64 18.53 5.44
C HIS A 306 18.56 18.34 6.96
N GLY A 307 17.86 17.30 7.42
CA GLY A 307 17.64 17.08 8.84
C GLY A 307 16.55 16.07 9.16
N ALA A 308 16.52 15.62 10.41
CA ALA A 308 15.58 14.61 10.91
C ALA A 308 14.52 15.18 11.89
N ASN A 309 14.22 16.48 11.79
CA ASN A 309 13.29 17.16 12.70
C ASN A 309 12.25 18.02 11.96
N HIS A 310 12.03 17.76 10.67
CA HIS A 310 11.26 18.65 9.82
C HIS A 310 9.75 18.38 9.93
N PRO A 311 8.93 19.32 10.40
CA PRO A 311 7.50 19.12 10.56
C PRO A 311 6.76 19.27 9.22
N VAL A 312 6.02 18.23 8.84
CA VAL A 312 5.20 18.20 7.62
C VAL A 312 3.76 17.94 7.98
N LYS A 313 2.85 18.77 7.46
CA LYS A 313 1.41 18.65 7.67
C LYS A 313 0.76 17.93 6.49
N ASP A 314 0.01 16.87 6.80
CA ASP A 314 -0.95 16.24 5.89
C ASP A 314 -2.19 17.15 5.77
N LEU A 315 -2.53 17.54 4.54
CA LEU A 315 -3.60 18.50 4.26
C LEU A 315 -5.01 17.87 4.37
N ASP A 316 -5.12 16.56 4.18
CA ASP A 316 -6.40 15.86 4.21
C ASP A 316 -6.87 15.66 5.66
N THR A 317 -5.94 15.35 6.57
CA THR A 317 -6.24 15.03 7.98
C THR A 317 -5.87 16.14 8.96
N GLY A 318 -5.00 17.06 8.56
CA GLY A 318 -4.39 18.04 9.45
C GLY A 318 -3.31 17.47 10.38
N ARG A 319 -2.99 16.17 10.27
CA ARG A 319 -1.95 15.52 11.07
C ARG A 319 -0.58 16.10 10.74
N VAL A 320 0.26 16.27 11.76
CA VAL A 320 1.67 16.64 11.60
C VAL A 320 2.54 15.43 11.87
N SER A 321 3.52 15.21 11.00
CA SER A 321 4.56 14.20 11.14
C SER A 321 5.92 14.88 11.20
N ILE A 322 6.82 14.40 12.04
CA ILE A 322 8.23 14.80 11.98
C ILE A 322 8.91 13.91 10.95
N THR A 323 9.70 14.50 10.06
CA THR A 323 10.22 13.81 8.88
C THR A 323 11.73 13.99 8.73
N SER A 324 12.34 13.00 8.07
CA SER A 324 13.70 13.11 7.55
C SER A 324 13.67 13.76 6.16
N GLN A 325 14.57 14.71 5.94
CA GLN A 325 14.65 15.53 4.73
C GLN A 325 16.09 15.58 4.24
N ASN A 326 16.25 15.43 2.93
CA ASN A 326 17.50 15.62 2.22
C ASN A 326 17.20 16.05 0.77
N HIS A 327 16.95 17.34 0.56
CA HIS A 327 16.70 17.87 -0.78
C HIS A 327 17.09 19.34 -0.93
N GLY A 328 17.78 19.66 -2.03
CA GLY A 328 18.16 21.03 -2.41
C GLY A 328 17.21 21.68 -3.43
N PHE A 329 16.31 20.91 -4.03
CA PHE A 329 15.31 21.35 -5.00
C PHE A 329 13.91 21.10 -4.45
N ALA A 330 12.92 21.84 -4.95
CA ALA A 330 11.51 21.66 -4.58
C ALA A 330 10.60 21.85 -5.79
N VAL A 331 9.39 21.30 -5.71
CA VAL A 331 8.33 21.51 -6.69
C VAL A 331 7.58 22.81 -6.35
N ASP A 332 7.32 23.64 -7.36
CA ASP A 332 6.52 24.86 -7.19
C ASP A 332 5.02 24.49 -7.13
N GLU A 333 4.43 24.60 -5.95
CA GLU A 333 2.99 24.36 -5.72
C GLU A 333 2.09 25.16 -6.67
N LYS A 334 2.49 26.40 -7.01
CA LYS A 334 1.69 27.27 -7.90
C LYS A 334 1.69 26.80 -9.35
N SER A 335 2.63 25.93 -9.70
CA SER A 335 2.76 25.35 -11.03
C SER A 335 2.01 24.03 -11.19
N LEU A 336 1.38 23.51 -10.13
CA LEU A 336 0.65 22.25 -10.18
C LEU A 336 -0.52 22.34 -11.19
N PRO A 337 -0.53 21.49 -12.24
CA PRO A 337 -1.65 21.42 -13.17
C PRO A 337 -2.89 20.81 -12.49
N ALA A 338 -4.05 20.97 -13.13
CA ALA A 338 -5.35 20.58 -12.57
C ALA A 338 -5.49 19.09 -12.23
N ASN A 339 -4.64 18.23 -12.79
CA ASN A 339 -4.60 16.79 -12.49
C ASN A 339 -3.74 16.45 -11.26
N LEU A 340 -3.08 17.42 -10.62
CA LEU A 340 -2.32 17.26 -9.39
C LEU A 340 -3.00 17.96 -8.21
N ARG A 341 -3.06 17.25 -7.08
CA ARG A 341 -3.51 17.80 -5.78
C ARG A 341 -2.37 17.75 -4.78
N ALA A 342 -2.06 18.89 -4.15
CA ALA A 342 -1.15 18.92 -3.00
C ALA A 342 -1.72 18.08 -1.84
N THR A 343 -0.87 17.31 -1.18
CA THR A 343 -1.25 16.45 -0.04
C THR A 343 -0.47 16.80 1.23
N HIS A 344 0.75 17.33 1.10
CA HIS A 344 1.60 17.65 2.24
C HIS A 344 2.33 18.97 2.05
N ILE A 345 2.48 19.73 3.13
CA ILE A 345 3.25 20.98 3.15
C ILE A 345 4.22 21.03 4.34
N SER A 346 5.34 21.70 4.14
CA SER A 346 6.30 22.02 5.19
C SER A 346 5.73 23.06 6.15
N LEU A 347 5.79 22.82 7.46
CA LEU A 347 5.42 23.84 8.46
C LEU A 347 6.57 24.81 8.78
N PHE A 348 7.79 24.55 8.32
CA PHE A 348 8.91 25.50 8.46
C PHE A 348 8.84 26.64 7.45
N ASP A 349 8.42 26.36 6.22
CA ASP A 349 8.55 27.34 5.12
C ASP A 349 7.44 27.27 4.06
N GLN A 350 6.39 26.46 4.29
CA GLN A 350 5.23 26.31 3.39
C GLN A 350 5.55 25.72 2.02
N THR A 351 6.74 25.16 1.81
CA THR A 351 7.06 24.44 0.57
C THR A 351 6.26 23.15 0.44
N LEU A 352 5.98 22.75 -0.81
CA LEU A 352 5.27 21.51 -1.12
C LEU A 352 6.10 20.30 -0.67
N GLN A 353 5.45 19.35 0.00
CA GLN A 353 6.08 18.13 0.52
C GLN A 353 5.47 16.85 -0.03
N GLY A 354 4.35 16.93 -0.75
CA GLY A 354 3.72 15.78 -1.36
C GLY A 354 2.53 16.19 -2.21
N PHE A 355 2.25 15.40 -3.23
CA PHE A 355 1.08 15.55 -4.07
C PHE A 355 0.62 14.19 -4.60
N GLU A 356 -0.56 14.15 -5.19
CA GLU A 356 -1.10 12.99 -5.89
C GLU A 356 -1.77 13.37 -7.21
N ARG A 357 -1.79 12.42 -8.14
CA ARG A 357 -2.63 12.47 -9.34
C ARG A 357 -4.08 12.19 -8.94
N ILE A 358 -5.01 13.01 -9.44
CA ILE A 358 -6.45 12.82 -9.20
C ILE A 358 -7.07 11.82 -10.18
N ASP A 359 -6.40 11.58 -11.30
CA ASP A 359 -6.86 10.80 -12.45
C ASP A 359 -6.18 9.42 -12.56
N LYS A 360 -5.08 9.21 -11.81
CA LYS A 360 -4.25 7.99 -11.84
C LYS A 360 -3.78 7.63 -10.44
N PRO A 361 -3.49 6.35 -10.13
CA PRO A 361 -3.01 5.91 -8.81
C PRO A 361 -1.52 6.24 -8.58
N ALA A 362 -1.13 7.51 -8.74
CA ALA A 362 0.24 7.97 -8.57
C ALA A 362 0.31 9.05 -7.47
N PHE A 363 1.19 8.86 -6.50
CA PHE A 363 1.43 9.84 -5.44
C PHE A 363 2.90 9.88 -5.07
N CYS A 364 3.32 10.90 -4.32
CA CYS A 364 4.72 11.05 -3.96
C CYS A 364 4.91 11.89 -2.70
N PHE A 365 6.13 11.86 -2.16
CA PHE A 365 6.55 12.62 -0.99
C PHE A 365 7.98 13.14 -1.16
N GLN A 366 8.22 14.40 -0.80
CA GLN A 366 9.49 15.09 -0.99
C GLN A 366 10.54 14.70 0.05
N GLY A 367 10.12 14.46 1.29
CA GLY A 367 11.01 13.92 2.33
C GLY A 367 11.25 12.42 2.18
N HIS A 368 11.76 11.81 3.25
CA HIS A 368 12.18 10.40 3.28
C HIS A 368 11.35 9.60 4.29
N PRO A 369 10.23 8.98 3.85
CA PRO A 369 9.40 8.10 4.67
C PRO A 369 10.14 6.87 5.20
N GLU A 370 11.24 6.50 4.56
CA GLU A 370 12.14 5.45 5.01
C GLU A 370 13.10 5.89 6.10
N ALA A 371 13.17 7.19 6.39
CA ALA A 371 14.11 7.78 7.34
C ALA A 371 15.55 7.31 7.09
N SER A 372 16.16 6.55 8.00
CA SER A 372 17.54 6.05 7.92
C SER A 372 18.54 7.12 7.45
N PRO A 373 18.78 8.15 8.30
CA PRO A 373 18.31 8.27 9.67
C PRO A 373 17.03 9.12 9.81
N GLY A 374 16.40 9.03 10.98
CA GLY A 374 15.33 9.95 11.40
C GLY A 374 14.06 9.28 11.92
N PRO A 375 12.98 10.04 12.10
CA PRO A 375 11.73 9.57 12.68
C PRO A 375 10.93 8.68 11.71
N HIS A 376 10.15 7.75 12.26
CA HIS A 376 9.35 6.78 11.48
C HIS A 376 7.90 7.23 11.24
N ASP A 377 7.55 8.48 11.60
CA ASP A 377 6.18 8.99 11.67
C ASP A 377 5.36 8.83 10.38
N ILE A 378 6.03 8.89 9.23
CA ILE A 378 5.41 8.91 7.90
C ILE A 378 5.61 7.62 7.09
N GLY A 379 6.11 6.55 7.74
CA GLY A 379 6.29 5.24 7.10
C GLY A 379 4.98 4.62 6.54
N TYR A 380 3.81 5.11 6.98
CA TYR A 380 2.51 4.67 6.47
C TYR A 380 2.30 4.93 4.97
N LEU A 381 3.11 5.80 4.35
CA LEU A 381 3.06 6.02 2.90
C LEU A 381 3.43 4.76 2.11
N PHE A 382 4.34 3.92 2.64
CA PHE A 382 4.58 2.61 2.05
C PHE A 382 3.33 1.72 2.15
N ASP A 383 2.62 1.72 3.28
CA ASP A 383 1.38 0.95 3.44
C ASP A 383 0.28 1.44 2.47
N ARG A 384 0.22 2.75 2.23
CA ARG A 384 -0.65 3.35 1.21
C ARG A 384 -0.31 2.82 -0.18
N PHE A 385 0.97 2.72 -0.52
CA PHE A 385 1.41 2.16 -1.79
C PHE A 385 1.02 0.67 -1.92
N ILE A 386 1.20 -0.14 -0.88
CA ILE A 386 0.74 -1.55 -0.90
C ILE A 386 -0.77 -1.65 -1.14
N ARG A 387 -1.57 -0.86 -0.43
CA ARG A 387 -3.03 -0.84 -0.59
C ARG A 387 -3.45 -0.49 -2.02
N SER A 388 -2.72 0.42 -2.68
CA SER A 388 -3.00 0.76 -4.08
C SER A 388 -2.76 -0.43 -5.03
N MET A 389 -1.71 -1.23 -4.80
CA MET A 389 -1.49 -2.47 -5.56
C MET A 389 -2.54 -3.54 -5.25
N GLU A 390 -2.97 -3.67 -4.00
CA GLU A 390 -4.06 -4.58 -3.61
C GLU A 390 -5.38 -4.25 -4.31
N SER A 391 -5.75 -2.96 -4.37
CA SER A 391 -6.99 -2.52 -5.02
C SER A 391 -7.02 -2.87 -6.51
N ARG A 392 -5.91 -2.63 -7.22
CA ARG A 392 -5.78 -3.00 -8.64
C ARG A 392 -5.75 -4.52 -8.85
N GLY A 393 -5.07 -5.25 -7.96
CA GLY A 393 -5.09 -6.72 -7.97
C GLY A 393 -6.51 -7.27 -7.80
N ARG A 394 -7.37 -6.61 -7.02
CA ARG A 394 -8.79 -6.96 -6.86
C ARG A 394 -9.61 -6.57 -8.09
N GLU A 395 -9.40 -5.40 -8.70
CA GLU A 395 -10.03 -5.06 -9.99
C GLU A 395 -9.70 -6.09 -11.08
N GLY A 396 -8.47 -6.62 -11.09
CA GLY A 396 -8.03 -7.66 -12.03
C GLY A 396 -8.46 -9.09 -11.69
N ARG A 397 -8.68 -9.44 -10.41
CA ARG A 397 -9.02 -10.82 -9.96
C ARG A 397 -10.47 -11.02 -9.50
N MET A 398 -11.19 -9.96 -9.13
CA MET A 398 -12.39 -10.04 -8.28
C MET A 398 -13.47 -9.04 -8.72
N SER A 399 -13.97 -9.19 -9.94
CA SER A 399 -15.32 -8.73 -10.23
C SER A 399 -15.89 -9.50 -11.42
N PHE A 400 -16.53 -10.63 -11.15
CA PHE A 400 -17.59 -11.08 -12.05
C PHE A 400 -18.78 -10.14 -11.81
N TYR A 401 -18.66 -8.91 -12.32
CA TYR A 401 -19.66 -7.85 -12.27
C TYR A 401 -20.24 -7.55 -10.87
N GLY A 402 -19.41 -7.40 -9.84
CA GLY A 402 -19.80 -6.94 -8.49
C GLY A 402 -20.34 -8.03 -7.56
N VAL A 403 -20.14 -9.32 -7.89
CA VAL A 403 -20.50 -10.45 -7.01
C VAL A 403 -19.29 -10.90 -6.19
N THR A 404 -19.36 -10.82 -4.85
CA THR A 404 -18.22 -11.05 -3.95
C THR A 404 -17.82 -12.53 -3.80
N ASP A 405 -18.77 -13.47 -3.92
CA ASP A 405 -18.54 -14.92 -3.77
C ASP A 405 -19.63 -15.74 -4.50
N LEU A 406 -19.48 -15.88 -5.82
CA LEU A 406 -20.50 -16.48 -6.71
C LEU A 406 -20.78 -17.95 -6.40
N TRP A 407 -19.75 -18.75 -6.09
CA TRP A 407 -19.92 -20.18 -5.83
C TRP A 407 -20.63 -20.45 -4.51
N THR A 408 -20.28 -19.69 -3.46
CA THR A 408 -21.00 -19.78 -2.20
C THR A 408 -22.47 -19.38 -2.37
N TYR A 409 -22.74 -18.33 -3.13
CA TYR A 409 -24.11 -17.93 -3.46
C TYR A 409 -24.88 -19.05 -4.17
N VAL A 410 -24.30 -19.65 -5.22
CA VAL A 410 -24.91 -20.73 -6.00
C VAL A 410 -25.24 -21.93 -5.10
N ILE A 411 -24.32 -22.36 -4.24
CA ILE A 411 -24.52 -23.49 -3.33
C ILE A 411 -25.62 -23.20 -2.31
N GLY A 412 -25.62 -22.00 -1.70
CA GLY A 412 -26.65 -21.61 -0.72
C GLY A 412 -28.03 -21.44 -1.34
N ALA A 413 -28.11 -20.74 -2.48
CA ALA A 413 -29.34 -20.57 -3.24
C ALA A 413 -29.94 -21.93 -3.62
N PHE A 414 -29.12 -22.85 -4.13
CA PHE A 414 -29.56 -24.20 -4.48
C PHE A 414 -30.07 -24.98 -3.26
N GLY A 415 -29.36 -24.96 -2.13
CA GLY A 415 -29.79 -25.60 -0.88
C GLY A 415 -31.13 -25.07 -0.36
N ILE A 416 -31.35 -23.75 -0.45
CA ILE A 416 -32.60 -23.10 -0.05
C ILE A 416 -33.75 -23.47 -0.99
N ILE A 417 -33.51 -23.48 -2.31
CA ILE A 417 -34.53 -23.80 -3.31
C ILE A 417 -35.01 -25.25 -3.15
N LEU A 418 -34.11 -26.20 -2.88
CA LEU A 418 -34.45 -27.61 -2.72
C LEU A 418 -35.34 -27.92 -1.51
N LEU A 419 -35.35 -27.07 -0.48
CA LEU A 419 -36.21 -27.25 0.70
C LEU A 419 -37.68 -27.05 0.33
N PRO A 420 -38.55 -28.06 0.48
CA PRO A 420 -39.96 -27.91 0.16
C PRO A 420 -40.59 -26.82 1.05
N GLY A 421 -41.19 -25.81 0.42
CA GLY A 421 -41.90 -24.72 1.07
C GLY A 421 -43.32 -24.53 0.53
N PRO A 422 -44.03 -23.48 0.96
CA PRO A 422 -45.41 -23.23 0.53
C PRO A 422 -45.57 -23.20 -0.99
N ASN A 423 -44.63 -22.57 -1.71
CA ASN A 423 -44.64 -22.49 -3.18
C ASN A 423 -44.54 -23.86 -3.85
N SER A 424 -43.55 -24.67 -3.46
CA SER A 424 -43.30 -25.97 -4.08
C SER A 424 -44.36 -27.02 -3.71
N LEU A 425 -44.88 -26.97 -2.47
CA LEU A 425 -45.97 -27.84 -2.02
C LEU A 425 -47.28 -27.52 -2.75
N PHE A 426 -47.58 -26.23 -2.95
CA PHE A 426 -48.73 -25.80 -3.72
C PHE A 426 -48.63 -26.26 -5.19
N VAL A 427 -47.48 -26.00 -5.84
CA VAL A 427 -47.25 -26.41 -7.23
C VAL A 427 -47.35 -27.92 -7.39
N LEU A 428 -46.77 -28.69 -6.47
CA LEU A 428 -46.86 -30.16 -6.46
C LEU A 428 -48.30 -30.64 -6.28
N SER A 429 -49.06 -30.05 -5.35
CA SER A 429 -50.47 -30.37 -5.12
C SER A 429 -51.34 -30.08 -6.34
N VAL A 430 -51.14 -28.94 -6.99
CA VAL A 430 -51.88 -28.59 -8.22
C VAL A 430 -51.48 -29.49 -9.39
N ALA A 431 -50.20 -29.81 -9.54
CA ALA A 431 -49.72 -30.70 -10.59
C ALA A 431 -50.27 -32.13 -10.44
N SER A 432 -50.36 -32.64 -9.21
CA SER A 432 -50.87 -33.98 -8.94
C SER A 432 -52.40 -34.08 -9.03
N THR A 433 -53.13 -33.02 -8.70
CA THR A 433 -54.61 -33.02 -8.69
C THR A 433 -55.25 -32.52 -9.98
N ARG A 434 -54.61 -31.57 -10.68
CA ARG A 434 -55.15 -30.89 -11.88
C ARG A 434 -54.26 -31.03 -13.11
N GLY A 435 -53.26 -31.90 -13.04
CA GLY A 435 -52.36 -32.23 -14.14
C GLY A 435 -51.24 -31.21 -14.39
N VAL A 436 -50.29 -31.63 -15.23
CA VAL A 436 -49.04 -30.91 -15.55
C VAL A 436 -49.28 -29.46 -16.01
N LYS A 437 -50.29 -29.24 -16.87
CA LYS A 437 -50.63 -27.91 -17.38
C LYS A 437 -51.00 -26.93 -16.25
N SER A 438 -51.83 -27.38 -15.31
CA SER A 438 -52.22 -26.59 -14.13
C SER A 438 -51.05 -26.39 -13.17
N GLY A 439 -50.15 -27.39 -13.09
CA GLY A 439 -48.88 -27.29 -12.36
C GLY A 439 -47.99 -26.15 -12.87
N TYR A 440 -47.80 -26.07 -14.20
CA TYR A 440 -47.04 -24.97 -14.82
C TYR A 440 -47.74 -23.61 -14.66
N GLN A 441 -49.08 -23.55 -14.70
CA GLN A 441 -49.80 -22.31 -14.37
C GLN A 441 -49.53 -21.85 -12.92
N GLY A 442 -49.45 -22.79 -11.98
CA GLY A 442 -49.02 -22.52 -10.61
C GLY A 442 -47.56 -22.04 -10.55
N ALA A 443 -46.64 -22.74 -11.23
CA ALA A 443 -45.23 -22.34 -11.27
C ALA A 443 -45.04 -20.94 -11.85
N CYS A 444 -45.73 -20.57 -12.93
CA CYS A 444 -45.71 -19.20 -13.47
C CYS A 444 -46.15 -18.16 -12.44
N GLY A 445 -47.14 -18.49 -11.59
CA GLY A 445 -47.56 -17.61 -10.50
C GLY A 445 -46.47 -17.40 -9.45
N VAL A 446 -45.75 -18.47 -9.10
CA VAL A 446 -44.58 -18.42 -8.21
C VAL A 446 -43.47 -17.55 -8.84
N PHE A 447 -43.18 -17.76 -10.13
CA PHE A 447 -42.18 -16.99 -10.87
C PHE A 447 -42.40 -15.49 -10.83
N VAL A 448 -43.63 -15.07 -11.14
CA VAL A 448 -44.00 -13.65 -11.13
C VAL A 448 -43.89 -13.09 -9.71
N GLY A 449 -44.33 -13.85 -8.70
CA GLY A 449 -44.22 -13.43 -7.31
C GLY A 449 -42.77 -13.28 -6.84
N ASP A 450 -41.90 -14.24 -7.15
CA ASP A 450 -40.49 -14.18 -6.78
C ASP A 450 -39.76 -13.06 -7.53
N THR A 451 -40.11 -12.78 -8.79
CA THR A 451 -39.58 -11.64 -9.56
C THR A 451 -39.96 -10.31 -8.91
N ILE A 452 -41.20 -10.16 -8.45
CA ILE A 452 -41.65 -8.95 -7.72
C ILE A 452 -40.87 -8.79 -6.40
N LEU A 453 -40.73 -9.87 -5.62
CA LEU A 453 -39.98 -9.83 -4.36
C LEU A 453 -38.49 -9.51 -4.57
N LEU A 454 -37.87 -10.05 -5.63
CA LEU A 454 -36.52 -9.69 -6.04
C LEU A 454 -36.45 -8.20 -6.39
N GLY A 455 -37.35 -7.69 -7.22
CA GLY A 455 -37.39 -6.26 -7.56
C GLY A 455 -37.52 -5.35 -6.33
N LEU A 456 -38.40 -5.70 -5.39
CA LEU A 456 -38.57 -4.97 -4.12
C LEU A 456 -37.32 -5.04 -3.23
N THR A 457 -36.65 -6.18 -3.21
CA THR A 457 -35.37 -6.36 -2.49
C THR A 457 -34.27 -5.50 -3.11
N ALA A 458 -34.22 -5.39 -4.44
CA ALA A 458 -33.28 -4.53 -5.16
C ALA A 458 -33.42 -3.06 -4.74
N LEU A 459 -34.66 -2.57 -4.79
CA LEU A 459 -35.01 -1.18 -4.48
C LEU A 459 -34.79 -0.88 -2.98
N GLY A 460 -35.19 -1.80 -2.11
CA GLY A 460 -35.06 -1.67 -0.66
C GLY A 460 -33.61 -1.73 -0.19
N ALA A 461 -32.84 -2.73 -0.63
CA ALA A 461 -31.45 -2.91 -0.22
C ALA A 461 -30.54 -1.76 -0.69
N ALA A 462 -30.71 -1.30 -1.95
CA ALA A 462 -29.94 -0.18 -2.48
C ALA A 462 -30.22 1.14 -1.73
N SER A 463 -31.47 1.37 -1.32
CA SER A 463 -31.85 2.54 -0.53
C SER A 463 -31.35 2.46 0.93
N LEU A 464 -31.43 1.28 1.56
CA LEU A 464 -31.00 1.07 2.94
C LEU A 464 -29.48 1.20 3.10
N LEU A 465 -28.70 0.57 2.20
CA LEU A 465 -27.24 0.63 2.22
C LEU A 465 -26.71 2.06 2.10
N ARG A 466 -27.39 2.91 1.32
CA ARG A 466 -26.97 4.29 1.06
C ARG A 466 -27.41 5.27 2.15
N THR A 467 -28.54 5.02 2.81
CA THR A 467 -29.18 6.03 3.68
C THR A 467 -29.04 5.72 5.17
N ASN A 468 -28.96 4.45 5.58
CA ASN A 468 -28.88 4.08 7.00
C ASN A 468 -28.13 2.76 7.23
N PRO A 469 -26.78 2.80 7.36
CA PRO A 469 -25.95 1.63 7.59
C PRO A 469 -26.27 0.86 8.88
N ALA A 470 -26.75 1.55 9.92
CA ALA A 470 -27.13 0.91 11.18
C ALA A 470 -28.36 0.01 11.02
N LEU A 471 -29.35 0.47 10.25
CA LEU A 471 -30.56 -0.32 9.96
C LEU A 471 -30.22 -1.57 9.12
N PHE A 472 -29.25 -1.46 8.21
CA PHE A 472 -28.74 -2.61 7.46
C PHE A 472 -28.12 -3.67 8.39
N MET A 473 -27.35 -3.25 9.41
CA MET A 473 -26.78 -4.18 10.40
C MET A 473 -27.85 -4.89 11.23
N VAL A 474 -28.96 -4.22 11.56
CA VAL A 474 -30.10 -4.85 12.23
C VAL A 474 -30.71 -5.95 11.37
N VAL A 475 -30.97 -5.67 10.08
CA VAL A 475 -31.50 -6.65 9.12
C VAL A 475 -30.53 -7.82 8.95
N LYS A 476 -29.23 -7.53 8.87
CA LYS A 476 -28.16 -8.53 8.76
C LYS A 476 -28.15 -9.51 9.94
N TYR A 477 -28.13 -9.00 11.18
CA TYR A 477 -28.13 -9.86 12.37
C TYR A 477 -29.46 -10.60 12.57
N ALA A 478 -30.59 -9.97 12.24
CA ALA A 478 -31.89 -10.65 12.23
C ALA A 478 -31.91 -11.82 11.22
N GLY A 479 -31.35 -11.59 10.03
CA GLY A 479 -31.13 -12.62 9.02
C GLY A 479 -30.23 -13.76 9.49
N ALA A 480 -29.15 -13.44 10.20
CA ALA A 480 -28.20 -14.43 10.72
C ALA A 480 -28.86 -15.33 11.78
N ALA A 481 -29.60 -14.72 12.69
CA ALA A 481 -30.38 -15.43 13.71
C ALA A 481 -31.43 -16.34 13.07
N TYR A 482 -32.12 -15.87 12.03
CA TYR A 482 -33.11 -16.67 11.32
C TYR A 482 -32.51 -17.86 10.56
N LEU A 483 -31.44 -17.66 9.78
CA LEU A 483 -30.77 -18.76 9.06
C LEU A 483 -30.24 -19.82 10.04
N THR A 484 -29.68 -19.38 11.16
CA THR A 484 -29.25 -20.26 12.25
C THR A 484 -30.45 -21.04 12.81
N TRP A 485 -31.56 -20.37 13.11
CA TRP A 485 -32.78 -21.00 13.63
C TRP A 485 -33.39 -22.03 12.66
N VAL A 486 -33.45 -21.70 11.36
CA VAL A 486 -33.87 -22.65 10.30
C VAL A 486 -32.92 -23.84 10.24
N GLY A 487 -31.61 -23.60 10.28
CA GLY A 487 -30.59 -24.64 10.26
C GLY A 487 -30.74 -25.62 11.42
N VAL A 488 -30.88 -25.10 12.65
CA VAL A 488 -31.13 -25.91 13.86
C VAL A 488 -32.42 -26.71 13.73
N ASN A 489 -33.52 -26.09 13.31
CA ASN A 489 -34.80 -26.78 13.17
C ASN A 489 -34.76 -27.91 12.13
N LEU A 490 -34.05 -27.71 11.02
CA LEU A 490 -33.87 -28.74 9.99
C LEU A 490 -33.03 -29.92 10.48
N ILE A 491 -31.97 -29.65 11.25
CA ILE A 491 -31.15 -30.71 11.88
C ILE A 491 -31.97 -31.47 12.92
N VAL A 492 -32.68 -30.76 13.81
CA VAL A 492 -33.51 -31.37 14.85
C VAL A 492 -34.64 -32.20 14.25
N ALA A 493 -35.31 -31.69 13.21
CA ALA A 493 -36.34 -32.43 12.47
C ALA A 493 -35.75 -33.65 11.74
N GLY A 494 -34.57 -33.50 11.13
CA GLY A 494 -33.82 -34.59 10.51
C GLY A 494 -33.51 -35.71 11.51
N ILE A 495 -32.94 -35.37 12.67
CA ILE A 495 -32.59 -36.31 13.75
C ILE A 495 -33.83 -37.00 14.32
N ARG A 496 -34.90 -36.25 14.61
CA ARG A 496 -36.17 -36.83 15.09
C ARG A 496 -36.74 -37.84 14.09
N LYS A 497 -36.74 -37.50 12.81
CA LYS A 497 -37.21 -38.37 11.71
C LYS A 497 -36.29 -39.58 11.47
N TRP A 498 -35.01 -39.48 11.82
CA TRP A 498 -34.06 -40.61 11.80
C TRP A 498 -34.33 -41.60 12.93
N ASN A 499 -34.73 -41.10 14.10
CA ASN A 499 -34.86 -41.87 15.34
C ASN A 499 -36.27 -42.44 15.60
N SER A 500 -37.31 -41.94 14.93
CA SER A 500 -38.68 -42.43 15.10
C SER A 500 -38.96 -43.67 14.24
N SER A 501 -39.15 -44.83 14.90
CA SER A 501 -39.88 -45.98 14.35
C SER A 501 -41.37 -45.80 14.66
N ASP A 502 -42.18 -45.74 13.60
CA ASP A 502 -43.65 -45.60 13.60
C ASP A 502 -44.25 -44.33 14.23
N ALA A 503 -44.75 -43.44 13.36
CA ALA A 503 -45.77 -42.47 13.70
C ALA A 503 -46.87 -42.53 12.61
N PRO A 504 -48.17 -42.44 12.97
CA PRO A 504 -49.26 -42.57 12.00
C PRO A 504 -49.29 -41.42 11.00
N GLU A 505 -49.79 -41.71 9.81
CA GLU A 505 -50.07 -40.72 8.76
C GLU A 505 -51.03 -39.63 9.29
N GLN A 506 -50.62 -38.36 9.18
CA GLN A 506 -51.61 -37.30 9.13
C GLN A 506 -52.26 -37.32 7.74
N PRO A 507 -53.60 -37.42 7.65
CA PRO A 507 -54.28 -37.37 6.37
C PRO A 507 -54.01 -36.02 5.72
N VAL A 508 -53.70 -36.05 4.42
CA VAL A 508 -53.61 -34.86 3.58
C VAL A 508 -54.97 -34.18 3.66
N THR A 509 -55.03 -33.05 4.36
CA THR A 509 -56.24 -32.23 4.44
C THR A 509 -56.54 -31.73 3.03
N GLU A 510 -57.60 -32.26 2.42
CA GLU A 510 -58.14 -31.75 1.16
C GLU A 510 -58.40 -30.26 1.30
N THR A 511 -57.75 -29.45 0.47
CA THR A 511 -57.96 -28.00 0.47
C THR A 511 -59.20 -27.68 -0.39
N PRO A 512 -60.12 -26.80 0.07
CA PRO A 512 -61.45 -26.69 -0.53
C PRO A 512 -61.43 -26.27 -2.00
N ALA A 513 -62.40 -26.82 -2.73
CA ALA A 513 -62.79 -26.41 -4.06
C ALA A 513 -63.41 -25.00 -4.02
N ASN A 514 -62.57 -23.96 -4.06
CA ASN A 514 -63.00 -22.66 -4.54
C ASN A 514 -61.96 -22.07 -5.50
N LEU A 515 -62.46 -21.70 -6.68
CA LEU A 515 -61.73 -21.42 -7.91
C LEU A 515 -61.07 -20.03 -7.88
N ALA A 516 -59.84 -19.97 -7.37
CA ALA A 516 -58.85 -19.01 -7.88
C ALA A 516 -58.00 -19.72 -8.94
N HIS A 517 -57.78 -19.05 -10.08
CA HIS A 517 -56.88 -19.53 -11.15
C HIS A 517 -55.51 -19.93 -10.53
N PRO A 518 -54.94 -21.13 -10.83
CA PRO A 518 -53.72 -21.63 -10.19
C PRO A 518 -52.58 -20.61 -10.11
N PHE A 519 -52.40 -19.83 -11.17
CA PHE A 519 -51.49 -18.68 -11.22
C PHE A 519 -51.74 -17.65 -10.11
N LYS A 520 -52.97 -17.12 -9.97
CA LYS A 520 -53.29 -16.05 -9.01
C LYS A 520 -53.07 -16.49 -7.57
N ARG A 521 -53.40 -17.75 -7.27
CA ARG A 521 -53.21 -18.33 -5.94
C ARG A 521 -51.74 -18.57 -5.64
N ALA A 522 -50.98 -19.12 -6.60
CA ALA A 522 -49.53 -19.26 -6.46
C ALA A 522 -48.83 -17.91 -6.29
N LEU A 523 -49.26 -16.87 -7.01
CA LEU A 523 -48.72 -15.52 -6.88
C LEU A 523 -48.90 -14.98 -5.45
N VAL A 524 -50.11 -15.07 -4.90
CA VAL A 524 -50.38 -14.64 -3.51
C VAL A 524 -49.56 -15.45 -2.50
N ILE A 525 -49.46 -16.77 -2.69
CA ILE A 525 -48.65 -17.64 -1.82
C ILE A 525 -47.17 -17.22 -1.89
N SER A 526 -46.64 -16.91 -3.09
CA SER A 526 -45.25 -16.45 -3.24
C SER A 526 -45.01 -15.12 -2.54
N LEU A 527 -45.88 -14.13 -2.76
CA LEU A 527 -45.74 -12.79 -2.19
C LEU A 527 -45.82 -12.79 -0.66
N LEU A 528 -46.51 -13.76 -0.07
CA LEU A 528 -46.64 -13.91 1.38
C LEU A 528 -45.73 -15.02 1.94
N ASN A 529 -44.82 -15.57 1.15
CA ASN A 529 -43.96 -16.66 1.56
C ASN A 529 -42.83 -16.14 2.47
N PRO A 530 -42.88 -16.37 3.80
CA PRO A 530 -41.87 -15.83 4.70
C PRO A 530 -40.48 -16.40 4.41
N LYS A 531 -40.39 -17.63 3.89
CA LYS A 531 -39.12 -18.24 3.46
C LYS A 531 -38.48 -17.46 2.31
N ALA A 532 -39.26 -17.06 1.31
CA ALA A 532 -38.78 -16.31 0.16
C ALA A 532 -38.41 -14.87 0.55
N ILE A 533 -39.27 -14.20 1.32
CA ILE A 533 -39.02 -12.83 1.81
C ILE A 533 -37.73 -12.78 2.64
N LEU A 534 -37.57 -13.71 3.60
CA LEU A 534 -36.41 -13.72 4.48
C LEU A 534 -35.13 -14.14 3.74
N PHE A 535 -35.22 -15.07 2.78
CA PHE A 535 -34.10 -15.41 1.91
C PHE A 535 -33.61 -14.18 1.12
N LEU A 536 -34.54 -13.45 0.50
CA LEU A 536 -34.22 -12.31 -0.32
C LEU A 536 -33.67 -11.13 0.52
N LEU A 537 -34.24 -10.87 1.69
CA LEU A 537 -33.78 -9.77 2.55
C LEU A 537 -32.46 -10.08 3.26
N SER A 538 -32.20 -11.34 3.64
CA SER A 538 -31.03 -11.70 4.44
C SER A 538 -29.88 -12.23 3.61
N PHE A 539 -30.10 -13.21 2.73
CA PHE A 539 -29.04 -13.94 2.02
C PHE A 539 -28.57 -13.20 0.77
N PHE A 540 -29.51 -12.64 0.01
CA PHE A 540 -29.24 -12.08 -1.32
C PHE A 540 -28.27 -10.89 -1.30
N VAL A 541 -28.46 -9.95 -0.37
CA VAL A 541 -27.70 -8.68 -0.34
C VAL A 541 -26.24 -8.88 0.06
N GLN A 542 -25.88 -10.00 0.70
CA GLN A 542 -24.53 -10.28 1.20
C GLN A 542 -23.50 -10.50 0.10
N PHE A 543 -23.96 -10.92 -1.07
CA PHE A 543 -23.09 -11.28 -2.19
C PHE A 543 -22.91 -10.13 -3.17
N ILE A 544 -23.44 -8.94 -2.85
CA ILE A 544 -23.30 -7.73 -3.65
C ILE A 544 -22.18 -6.89 -3.04
N ASP A 545 -21.19 -6.55 -3.86
CA ASP A 545 -20.14 -5.62 -3.49
C ASP A 545 -20.73 -4.20 -3.37
N PRO A 546 -20.71 -3.59 -2.17
CA PRO A 546 -21.25 -2.25 -1.97
C PRO A 546 -20.43 -1.15 -2.67
N THR A 547 -19.19 -1.45 -3.06
CA THR A 547 -18.27 -0.51 -3.73
C THR A 547 -18.34 -0.58 -5.26
N TYR A 548 -19.15 -1.48 -5.82
CA TYR A 548 -19.26 -1.66 -7.27
C TYR A 548 -20.09 -0.54 -7.93
N ASP A 549 -19.51 0.13 -8.94
CA ASP A 549 -20.07 1.31 -9.62
C ASP A 549 -21.46 1.10 -10.24
N ARG A 550 -21.84 -0.16 -10.50
CA ARG A 550 -23.11 -0.52 -11.15
C ARG A 550 -23.84 -1.62 -10.37
N PRO A 551 -24.43 -1.33 -9.19
CA PRO A 551 -25.01 -2.34 -8.29
C PRO A 551 -26.21 -3.11 -8.90
N ALA A 552 -26.79 -2.60 -9.99
CA ALA A 552 -27.83 -3.30 -10.74
C ALA A 552 -27.33 -4.57 -11.44
N ILE A 553 -26.06 -4.62 -11.86
CA ILE A 553 -25.50 -5.78 -12.59
C ILE A 553 -25.36 -7.02 -11.70
N PRO A 554 -24.71 -6.98 -10.51
CA PRO A 554 -24.66 -8.14 -9.63
C PRO A 554 -26.06 -8.56 -9.20
N PHE A 555 -26.97 -7.59 -8.99
CA PHE A 555 -28.36 -7.87 -8.68
C PHE A 555 -29.05 -8.74 -9.75
N LEU A 556 -28.89 -8.38 -11.03
CA LEU A 556 -29.48 -9.13 -12.16
C LEU A 556 -28.87 -10.53 -12.30
N ILE A 557 -27.56 -10.67 -12.12
CA ILE A 557 -26.86 -11.96 -12.19
C ILE A 557 -27.37 -12.91 -11.11
N LEU A 558 -27.39 -12.45 -9.86
CA LEU A 558 -27.85 -13.24 -8.72
C LEU A 558 -29.34 -13.61 -8.85
N SER A 559 -30.17 -12.68 -9.33
CA SER A 559 -31.59 -12.91 -9.61
C SER A 559 -31.80 -13.97 -10.69
N ALA A 560 -31.06 -13.88 -11.80
CA ALA A 560 -31.15 -14.84 -12.91
C ALA A 560 -30.79 -16.26 -12.47
N ILE A 561 -29.77 -16.40 -11.63
CA ILE A 561 -29.35 -17.69 -11.06
C ILE A 561 -30.47 -18.32 -10.22
N VAL A 562 -31.05 -17.56 -9.28
CA VAL A 562 -32.13 -18.06 -8.42
C VAL A 562 -33.38 -18.41 -9.23
N MET A 563 -33.75 -17.57 -10.20
CA MET A 563 -34.88 -17.83 -11.09
C MET A 563 -34.66 -19.09 -11.94
N THR A 564 -33.46 -19.28 -12.48
CA THR A 564 -33.12 -20.47 -13.27
C THR A 564 -33.20 -21.74 -12.42
N PHE A 565 -32.60 -21.75 -11.22
CA PHE A 565 -32.68 -22.91 -10.33
C PHE A 565 -34.10 -23.18 -9.83
N SER A 566 -34.87 -22.14 -9.51
CA SER A 566 -36.28 -22.28 -9.15
C SER A 566 -37.08 -22.92 -10.29
N ALA A 567 -36.74 -22.59 -11.55
CA ALA A 567 -37.48 -23.06 -12.73
C ALA A 567 -37.24 -24.54 -12.94
N LEU A 568 -35.97 -24.94 -12.86
CA LEU A 568 -35.54 -26.32 -12.96
C LEU A 568 -36.15 -27.16 -11.82
N TYR A 569 -36.14 -26.65 -10.59
CA TYR A 569 -36.70 -27.34 -9.44
C TYR A 569 -38.22 -27.53 -9.54
N LEU A 570 -38.98 -26.47 -9.84
CA LEU A 570 -40.44 -26.57 -9.98
C LEU A 570 -40.83 -27.43 -11.18
N SER A 571 -40.10 -27.35 -12.29
CA SER A 571 -40.35 -28.21 -13.46
C SER A 571 -40.06 -29.69 -13.13
N ALA A 572 -38.99 -29.97 -12.40
CA ALA A 572 -38.69 -31.32 -11.91
C ALA A 572 -39.79 -31.84 -10.96
N LEU A 573 -40.33 -31.00 -10.07
CA LEU A 573 -41.45 -31.35 -9.21
C LEU A 573 -42.75 -31.60 -9.98
N ILE A 574 -43.04 -30.82 -11.02
CA ILE A 574 -44.24 -31.00 -11.85
C ILE A 574 -44.16 -32.31 -12.63
N PHE A 575 -43.00 -32.62 -13.22
CA PHE A 575 -42.82 -33.78 -14.09
C PHE A 575 -42.60 -35.08 -13.32
N ALA A 576 -41.78 -35.03 -12.28
CA ALA A 576 -41.36 -36.21 -11.52
C ALA A 576 -42.01 -36.27 -10.13
N GLY A 577 -42.88 -35.33 -9.75
CA GLY A 577 -43.44 -35.21 -8.39
C GLY A 577 -44.10 -36.47 -7.84
N ALA A 578 -44.86 -37.22 -8.66
CA ALA A 578 -45.48 -38.47 -8.21
C ALA A 578 -44.44 -39.58 -7.95
N ARG A 579 -43.41 -39.70 -8.80
CA ARG A 579 -42.34 -40.72 -8.67
C ARG A 579 -41.30 -40.35 -7.62
N LEU A 580 -40.87 -39.09 -7.58
CA LEU A 580 -39.97 -38.54 -6.55
C LEU A 580 -40.62 -38.59 -5.18
N ALA A 581 -41.88 -38.17 -5.02
CA ALA A 581 -42.56 -38.27 -3.73
C ALA A 581 -42.64 -39.73 -3.23
N GLN A 582 -42.83 -40.71 -4.11
CA GLN A 582 -42.76 -42.14 -3.76
C GLN A 582 -41.35 -42.59 -3.35
N ILE A 583 -40.30 -42.19 -4.08
CA ILE A 583 -38.90 -42.53 -3.77
C ILE A 583 -38.45 -41.89 -2.44
N PHE A 584 -38.79 -40.62 -2.21
CA PHE A 584 -38.50 -39.91 -0.97
C PHE A 584 -39.33 -40.46 0.21
N ARG A 585 -40.58 -40.92 -0.01
CA ARG A 585 -41.38 -41.63 1.01
C ARG A 585 -40.80 -43.01 1.34
N ALA A 586 -40.26 -43.73 0.36
CA ALA A 586 -39.68 -45.06 0.54
C ALA A 586 -38.30 -45.05 1.24
N ARG A 587 -37.53 -43.95 1.13
CA ARG A 587 -36.18 -43.82 1.72
C ARG A 587 -36.12 -42.77 2.83
N LYS A 588 -36.79 -43.02 3.96
CA LYS A 588 -36.84 -42.13 5.13
C LYS A 588 -35.46 -41.60 5.57
N ARG A 589 -34.44 -42.48 5.61
CA ARG A 589 -33.04 -42.14 5.96
C ARG A 589 -32.38 -41.15 5.00
N LEU A 590 -32.64 -41.25 3.70
CA LEU A 590 -32.12 -40.31 2.69
C LEU A 590 -32.70 -38.90 2.90
N THR A 591 -34.01 -38.82 3.17
CA THR A 591 -34.69 -37.53 3.38
C THR A 591 -34.26 -36.84 4.67
N SER A 592 -33.99 -37.62 5.71
CA SER A 592 -33.50 -37.12 6.99
C SER A 592 -32.05 -36.62 6.86
N SER A 593 -31.17 -37.40 6.22
CA SER A 593 -29.77 -37.00 5.97
C SER A 593 -29.67 -35.72 5.13
N LEU A 594 -30.48 -35.62 4.06
CA LEU A 594 -30.53 -34.41 3.22
C LEU A 594 -31.02 -33.18 4.01
N SER A 595 -32.03 -33.34 4.87
CA SER A 595 -32.55 -32.25 5.70
C SER A 595 -31.50 -31.76 6.72
N SER A 596 -30.76 -32.68 7.33
CA SER A 596 -29.67 -32.35 8.26
C SER A 596 -28.47 -31.72 7.56
N ALA A 597 -28.10 -32.19 6.36
CA ALA A 597 -27.02 -31.61 5.57
C ALA A 597 -27.33 -30.17 5.14
N VAL A 598 -28.56 -29.94 4.67
CA VAL A 598 -29.02 -28.58 4.38
C VAL A 598 -29.07 -27.76 5.66
N GLY A 599 -29.56 -28.29 6.77
CA GLY A 599 -29.56 -27.56 8.04
C GLY A 599 -28.15 -27.15 8.52
N GLY A 600 -27.14 -28.00 8.31
CA GLY A 600 -25.73 -27.68 8.59
C GLY A 600 -25.18 -26.56 7.70
N LEU A 601 -25.57 -26.54 6.42
CA LEU A 601 -25.26 -25.46 5.49
C LEU A 601 -25.83 -24.11 5.98
N PHE A 602 -27.07 -24.11 6.47
CA PHE A 602 -27.74 -22.90 6.99
C PHE A 602 -27.14 -22.40 8.31
N LEU A 603 -26.70 -23.30 9.20
CA LEU A 603 -25.92 -22.93 10.39
C LEU A 603 -24.61 -22.24 10.00
N TRP A 604 -23.87 -22.83 9.05
CA TRP A 604 -22.64 -22.23 8.53
C TRP A 604 -22.89 -20.86 7.90
N PHE A 605 -23.97 -20.70 7.13
CA PHE A 605 -24.35 -19.41 6.56
C PHE A 605 -24.75 -18.37 7.61
N GLY A 606 -25.49 -18.77 8.65
CA GLY A 606 -25.84 -17.88 9.75
C GLY A 606 -24.60 -17.34 10.47
N VAL A 607 -23.61 -18.21 10.72
CA VAL A 607 -22.32 -17.82 11.31
C VAL A 607 -21.52 -16.92 10.36
N LYS A 608 -21.37 -17.29 9.08
CA LYS A 608 -20.65 -16.49 8.07
C LYS A 608 -21.28 -15.10 7.92
N LEU A 609 -22.61 -15.00 7.95
CA LEU A 609 -23.31 -13.72 7.90
C LEU A 609 -23.06 -12.86 9.13
N ALA A 610 -23.06 -13.45 10.32
CA ALA A 610 -22.79 -12.72 11.55
C ALA A 610 -21.35 -12.20 11.64
N THR A 611 -20.39 -12.90 11.02
CA THR A 611 -18.95 -12.58 11.09
C THR A 611 -18.40 -11.81 9.88
N ALA A 612 -19.14 -11.70 8.79
CA ALA A 612 -18.74 -10.89 7.63
C ALA A 612 -18.54 -9.42 8.03
N SER A 613 -17.39 -8.81 7.75
CA SER A 613 -17.17 -7.37 7.97
C SER A 613 -17.81 -6.53 6.87
N LEU A 614 -18.25 -5.31 7.19
CA LEU A 614 -18.75 -4.31 6.23
C LEU A 614 -17.63 -3.55 5.50
N ASN A 615 -16.37 -3.96 5.66
CA ASN A 615 -15.20 -3.23 5.17
C ASN A 615 -14.96 -3.43 3.69
#